data_AF-A0A0J1IIC6-F1
#
_entry.id   AF-A0A0J1IIC6-F1
#
_cell.length_a   1.000
_cell.length_b   1.000
_cell.length_c   1.000
_cell.angle_alpha   90.00
_cell.angle_beta   90.00
_cell.angle_gamma   90.00
#
_symmetry.space_group_name_H-M   'P 1'
#
loop_
_entity.id
_entity.type
_entity.pdbx_description
1 polymer ?
#
loop_
_entity_poly.entity_id
_entity_poly.type
_entity_poly.pdbx_seq_one_letter_code
_entity_poly.pdbx_strand_id
1 'polypeptide(L)'
;MVENSSRQKRPRIQMHRSLLENIFDIGAIIGVATSYIYPVIIWSSLPSRIPAHYNIQGQVDRWGSKGELFLLVPVVVLMYIFLTILNHYPHRFNYPFDITEQNAEIQYKLARLMVQALKMEVTWIFAYIQWRTIEGAMGKELGLGIGFILISILLPLVTLIFYIWRAFKAK
;
A
#
# COMPACT_ATOMS: atom_id res chain seq x y z
N MET A 1 42.34 -18.08 6.38
CA MET A 1 41.26 -18.48 7.29
C MET A 1 40.49 -17.24 7.68
N VAL A 2 39.23 -17.10 7.28
CA VAL A 2 38.10 -16.69 8.14
C VAL A 2 36.83 -17.17 7.43
N GLU A 3 36.11 -17.99 8.18
CA GLU A 3 34.81 -18.64 7.99
C GLU A 3 33.94 -18.32 6.77
N ASN A 4 33.69 -19.41 6.05
CA ASN A 4 32.45 -19.69 5.36
C ASN A 4 31.24 -19.39 6.27
N SER A 5 30.68 -18.18 6.18
CA SER A 5 29.41 -17.83 6.84
C SER A 5 28.32 -18.70 6.24
N SER A 6 28.11 -19.87 6.86
CA SER A 6 26.90 -20.64 6.67
C SER A 6 25.74 -19.67 6.90
N ARG A 7 24.99 -19.34 5.84
CA ARG A 7 23.73 -18.62 5.97
C ARG A 7 22.85 -19.48 6.86
N GLN A 8 22.86 -19.25 8.18
CA GLN A 8 21.95 -19.92 9.09
C GLN A 8 20.55 -19.72 8.51
N LYS A 9 19.92 -20.83 8.13
CA LYS A 9 18.59 -20.78 7.51
C LYS A 9 17.66 -20.23 8.59
N ARG A 10 17.16 -19.01 8.38
CA ARG A 10 16.23 -18.37 9.31
C ARG A 10 15.07 -19.32 9.63
N PRO A 11 14.60 -19.37 10.89
CA PRO A 11 13.52 -20.25 11.30
C PRO A 11 12.30 -20.07 10.41
N ARG A 12 11.70 -21.18 9.98
CA ARG A 12 10.43 -21.18 9.24
C ARG A 12 9.33 -21.63 10.19
N ILE A 13 8.63 -20.66 10.76
CA ILE A 13 7.53 -20.89 11.68
C ILE A 13 6.20 -20.75 10.94
N GLN A 14 5.27 -21.67 11.20
CA GLN A 14 3.89 -21.52 10.78
C GLN A 14 3.19 -20.61 11.78
N MET A 15 2.76 -19.42 11.34
CA MET A 15 2.08 -18.47 12.19
C MET A 15 0.65 -18.28 11.74
N HIS A 16 -0.27 -18.30 12.70
CA HIS A 16 -1.66 -17.93 12.47
C HIS A 16 -1.77 -16.43 12.22
N ARG A 17 -2.71 -16.03 11.36
CA ARG A 17 -3.01 -14.61 11.13
C ARG A 17 -3.64 -14.01 12.38
N SER A 18 -3.14 -12.84 12.79
CA SER A 18 -3.76 -12.05 13.85
C SER A 18 -5.03 -11.32 13.36
N LEU A 19 -5.91 -10.96 14.29
CA LEU A 19 -7.11 -10.17 13.98
C LEU A 19 -6.77 -8.86 13.25
N LEU A 20 -5.71 -8.18 13.69
CA LEU A 20 -5.28 -6.91 13.09
C LEU A 20 -4.80 -7.10 11.64
N GLU A 21 -4.10 -8.20 11.34
CA GLU A 21 -3.74 -8.53 9.96
C GLU A 21 -4.95 -8.77 9.07
N ASN A 22 -6.04 -9.30 9.62
CA ASN A 22 -7.28 -9.51 8.87
C ASN A 22 -8.05 -8.20 8.67
N ILE A 23 -8.08 -7.33 9.68
CA ILE A 23 -8.68 -5.99 9.57
C ILE A 23 -8.00 -5.19 8.45
N PHE A 24 -6.66 -5.14 8.44
CA PHE A 24 -5.92 -4.46 7.38
C PHE A 24 -6.15 -5.08 6.00
N ASP A 25 -6.26 -6.41 5.92
CA ASP A 25 -6.53 -7.11 4.66
C ASP A 25 -7.90 -6.77 4.08
N ILE A 26 -8.93 -6.83 4.93
CA ILE A 26 -10.31 -6.49 4.56
C ILE A 26 -10.37 -5.01 4.17
N GLY A 27 -9.75 -4.13 4.95
CA GLY A 27 -9.65 -2.71 4.63
C GLY A 27 -8.94 -2.47 3.29
N ALA A 28 -7.90 -3.23 2.98
CA ALA A 28 -7.21 -3.15 1.69
C ALA A 28 -8.11 -3.63 0.54
N ILE A 29 -8.81 -4.76 0.70
CA ILE A 29 -9.78 -5.29 -0.28
C ILE A 29 -10.88 -4.27 -0.56
N ILE A 30 -11.42 -3.62 0.48
CA ILE A 30 -12.42 -2.56 0.33
C ILE A 30 -11.84 -1.42 -0.50
N GLY A 31 -10.61 -0.97 -0.23
CA GLY A 31 -9.93 0.06 -1.03
C GLY A 31 -9.81 -0.32 -2.52
N VAL A 32 -9.43 -1.56 -2.82
CA VAL A 32 -9.38 -2.09 -4.21
C VAL A 32 -10.78 -2.12 -4.84
N ALA A 33 -11.77 -2.60 -4.10
CA ALA A 33 -13.15 -2.66 -4.58
C ALA A 33 -13.68 -1.26 -4.88
N THR A 34 -13.42 -0.28 -4.00
CA THR A 34 -13.80 1.12 -4.20
C THR A 34 -13.12 1.72 -5.43
N SER A 35 -11.83 1.45 -5.67
CA SER A 35 -11.12 2.00 -6.83
C SER A 35 -11.65 1.47 -8.17
N TYR A 36 -12.36 0.34 -8.18
CA TYR A 36 -13.00 -0.23 -9.37
C TYR A 36 -14.50 0.09 -9.46
N ILE A 37 -15.26 -0.18 -8.41
CA ILE A 37 -16.73 -0.10 -8.40
C ILE A 37 -17.19 1.34 -8.60
N TYR A 38 -16.53 2.30 -7.97
CA TYR A 38 -16.97 3.70 -8.05
C TYR A 38 -16.87 4.29 -9.47
N PRO A 39 -15.73 4.16 -10.20
CA PRO A 39 -15.68 4.53 -11.62
C PRO A 39 -16.71 3.84 -12.51
N VAL A 40 -17.03 2.56 -12.25
CA VAL A 40 -18.05 1.82 -13.02
C VAL A 40 -19.44 2.42 -12.82
N ILE A 41 -19.82 2.73 -11.57
CA ILE A 41 -21.12 3.32 -11.26
C ILE A 41 -21.30 4.68 -11.93
N ILE A 42 -20.27 5.52 -11.94
CA ILE A 42 -20.36 6.91 -12.45
C ILE A 42 -19.98 7.04 -13.93
N TRP A 43 -19.68 5.94 -14.61
CA TRP A 43 -19.08 5.91 -15.96
C TRP A 43 -19.86 6.69 -17.03
N SER A 44 -21.19 6.58 -16.99
CA SER A 44 -22.09 7.25 -17.94
C SER A 44 -22.16 8.76 -17.71
N SER A 45 -21.95 9.22 -16.48
CA SER A 45 -21.95 10.63 -16.10
C SER A 45 -20.60 11.31 -16.34
N LEU A 46 -19.53 10.54 -16.54
CA LEU A 46 -18.19 11.11 -16.75
C LEU A 46 -18.04 11.72 -18.15
N PRO A 47 -17.47 12.94 -18.24
CA PRO A 47 -17.11 13.55 -19.51
C PRO A 47 -16.07 12.71 -20.25
N SER A 48 -15.90 12.96 -21.55
CA SER A 48 -14.91 12.25 -22.37
C SER A 48 -13.47 12.48 -21.93
N ARG A 49 -13.19 13.63 -21.28
CA ARG A 49 -11.89 14.01 -20.74
C ARG A 49 -11.90 14.19 -19.24
N ILE A 50 -10.85 13.73 -18.59
CA ILE A 50 -10.66 13.78 -17.14
C ILE A 50 -9.24 14.28 -16.79
N PRO A 51 -8.99 14.73 -15.55
CA PRO A 51 -7.64 14.90 -15.06
C PRO A 51 -6.85 13.59 -15.16
N ALA A 52 -5.62 13.66 -15.65
CA ALA A 52 -4.82 12.46 -15.92
C ALA A 52 -3.36 12.60 -15.49
N HIS A 53 -2.93 13.80 -15.09
CA HIS A 53 -1.70 14.04 -14.34
C HIS A 53 -1.87 15.27 -13.45
N TYR A 54 -1.10 15.31 -12.35
CA TYR A 54 -1.09 16.40 -11.40
C TYR A 54 0.35 16.85 -11.14
N ASN A 55 0.58 18.15 -11.05
CA ASN A 55 1.87 18.72 -10.72
C ASN A 55 2.20 18.58 -9.22
N ILE A 56 3.36 19.07 -8.79
CA ILE A 56 3.82 18.98 -7.38
C ILE A 56 2.95 19.78 -6.40
N GLN A 57 2.20 20.78 -6.89
CA GLN A 57 1.21 21.52 -6.10
C GLN A 57 -0.13 20.75 -6.00
N GLY A 58 -0.25 19.61 -6.68
CA GLY A 58 -1.45 18.80 -6.77
C GLY A 58 -2.51 19.40 -7.70
N GLN A 59 -2.13 20.28 -8.63
CA GLN A 59 -3.02 20.85 -9.63
C GLN A 59 -2.97 20.03 -10.92
N VAL A 60 -4.07 19.99 -11.67
CA VAL A 60 -4.13 19.26 -12.95
C VAL A 60 -3.23 19.94 -13.97
N ASP A 61 -2.27 19.21 -14.52
CA ASP A 61 -1.37 19.69 -15.59
C ASP A 61 -1.53 18.89 -16.91
N ARG A 62 -2.22 17.74 -16.87
CA ARG A 62 -2.62 16.98 -18.05
C ARG A 62 -4.04 16.46 -17.94
N TRP A 63 -4.78 16.57 -19.03
CA TRP A 63 -6.08 15.93 -19.23
C TRP A 63 -5.94 14.73 -20.16
N GLY A 64 -6.71 13.68 -19.91
CA GLY A 64 -6.68 12.41 -20.64
C GLY A 64 -8.09 11.89 -20.92
N SER A 65 -8.17 10.73 -21.59
CA SER A 65 -9.47 10.08 -21.85
C SER A 65 -10.05 9.47 -20.58
N LYS A 66 -11.39 9.42 -20.43
CA LYS A 66 -12.00 8.78 -19.25
C LYS A 66 -11.64 7.30 -19.07
N GLY A 67 -11.24 6.62 -20.14
CA GLY A 67 -10.74 5.23 -20.09
C GLY A 67 -9.46 5.09 -19.28
N GLU A 68 -8.66 6.15 -19.14
CA GLU A 68 -7.44 6.14 -18.33
C GLU A 68 -7.72 5.87 -16.84
N LEU A 69 -8.95 6.10 -16.34
CA LEU A 69 -9.36 5.72 -14.98
C LEU A 69 -9.11 4.23 -14.70
N PHE A 70 -9.34 3.38 -15.70
CA PHE A 70 -9.22 1.93 -15.53
C PHE A 70 -7.78 1.43 -15.65
N LEU A 71 -6.82 2.27 -16.03
CA LEU A 71 -5.39 1.91 -16.00
C LEU A 71 -4.85 1.79 -14.57
N LEU A 72 -5.46 2.52 -13.62
CA LEU A 72 -5.08 2.45 -12.20
C LEU A 72 -5.53 1.14 -11.53
N VAL A 73 -6.63 0.54 -11.99
CA VAL A 73 -7.18 -0.69 -11.43
C VAL A 73 -6.19 -1.86 -11.48
N PRO A 74 -5.61 -2.24 -12.64
CA PRO A 74 -4.64 -3.34 -12.68
C PRO A 74 -3.40 -3.02 -11.85
N VAL A 75 -2.94 -1.76 -11.78
CA VAL A 75 -1.81 -1.36 -10.93
C VAL A 75 -2.11 -1.63 -9.46
N VAL A 76 -3.28 -1.22 -8.98
CA VAL A 76 -3.71 -1.43 -7.59
C VAL A 76 -3.88 -2.92 -7.26
N VAL A 77 -4.49 -3.69 -8.17
CA VAL A 77 -4.68 -5.14 -8.01
C VAL A 77 -3.34 -5.86 -7.98
N LEU A 78 -2.42 -5.54 -8.90
CA LEU A 78 -1.09 -6.13 -8.94
C LEU A 78 -0.30 -5.79 -7.67
N MET A 79 -0.39 -4.56 -7.20
CA MET A 79 0.25 -4.14 -5.94
C MET A 79 -0.31 -4.91 -4.75
N TYR A 80 -1.63 -5.04 -4.67
CA TYR A 80 -2.30 -5.82 -3.61
C TYR A 80 -1.84 -7.29 -3.63
N ILE A 81 -1.82 -7.94 -4.79
CA ILE A 81 -1.38 -9.32 -4.95
C ILE A 81 0.10 -9.46 -4.58
N PHE A 82 0.96 -8.59 -5.10
CA PHE A 82 2.39 -8.58 -4.82
C PHE A 82 2.68 -8.47 -3.32
N LEU A 83 2.05 -7.52 -2.62
CA LEU A 83 2.22 -7.34 -1.18
C LEU A 83 1.63 -8.52 -0.39
N THR A 84 0.56 -9.15 -0.88
CA THR A 84 -0.02 -10.35 -0.25
C THR A 84 0.92 -11.55 -0.35
N ILE A 85 1.54 -11.76 -1.53
CA ILE A 85 2.55 -12.80 -1.74
C ILE A 85 3.77 -12.53 -0.88
N LEU A 86 4.27 -11.30 -0.85
CA LEU A 86 5.39 -10.90 0.01
C LEU A 86 5.09 -11.26 1.47
N ASN A 87 3.89 -10.94 1.95
CA ASN A 87 3.45 -11.19 3.32
C ASN A 87 3.39 -12.69 3.70
N HIS A 88 3.35 -13.61 2.73
CA HIS A 88 3.44 -15.07 2.99
C HIS A 88 4.85 -15.55 3.30
N TYR A 89 5.89 -14.76 2.99
CA TYR A 89 7.28 -15.15 3.17
C TYR A 89 8.07 -14.17 4.06
N PRO A 90 7.63 -13.92 5.31
CA PRO A 90 8.29 -12.93 6.20
C PRO A 90 9.75 -13.26 6.49
N HIS A 91 10.14 -14.55 6.47
CA HIS A 91 11.53 -14.98 6.65
C HIS A 91 12.49 -14.48 5.55
N ARG A 92 11.97 -14.04 4.40
CA ARG A 92 12.76 -13.50 3.27
C ARG A 92 12.97 -12.00 3.33
N PHE A 93 12.38 -11.30 4.30
CA PHE A 93 12.52 -9.84 4.38
C PHE A 93 13.93 -9.44 4.81
N ASN A 94 14.26 -8.17 4.59
CA ASN A 94 15.51 -7.60 5.10
C ASN A 94 15.30 -7.15 6.55
N TYR A 95 15.95 -7.85 7.48
CA TYR A 95 15.98 -7.49 8.90
C TYR A 95 17.33 -6.85 9.22
N PRO A 96 17.36 -5.78 10.03
CA PRO A 96 18.61 -5.09 10.40
C PRO A 96 19.42 -5.83 11.48
N PHE A 97 18.98 -7.02 11.90
CA PHE A 97 19.63 -7.87 12.89
C PHE A 97 19.29 -9.35 12.62
N ASP A 98 19.99 -10.25 13.31
CA ASP A 98 19.79 -11.68 13.15
C ASP A 98 18.44 -12.15 13.71
N ILE A 99 17.82 -13.07 12.97
CA ILE A 99 16.58 -13.71 13.36
C ILE A 99 16.90 -15.07 13.97
N THR A 100 16.66 -15.18 15.26
CA THR A 100 16.87 -16.40 16.07
C THR A 100 15.54 -17.11 16.29
N GLU A 101 15.57 -18.34 16.79
CA GLU A 101 14.34 -19.07 17.14
C GLU A 101 13.51 -18.35 18.20
N GLN A 102 14.16 -17.62 19.11
CA GLN A 102 13.53 -16.93 20.23
C GLN A 102 12.78 -15.67 19.79
N ASN A 103 13.29 -14.94 18.78
CA ASN A 103 12.68 -13.69 18.33
C ASN A 103 11.88 -13.81 17.02
N ALA A 104 12.02 -14.91 16.27
CA ALA A 104 11.40 -15.09 14.95
C ALA A 104 9.89 -14.81 14.94
N GLU A 105 9.14 -15.28 15.94
CA GLU A 105 7.70 -15.08 16.00
C GLU A 105 7.31 -13.61 16.07
N ILE A 106 7.91 -12.87 17.00
CA ILE A 106 7.60 -11.46 17.20
C ILE A 106 8.03 -10.65 15.99
N GLN A 107 9.23 -10.91 15.47
CA GLN A 107 9.80 -10.18 14.35
C GLN A 107 9.01 -10.41 13.06
N TYR A 108 8.64 -11.66 12.77
CA TYR A 108 7.83 -11.94 11.60
C TYR A 108 6.41 -11.39 11.75
N LYS A 109 5.82 -11.41 12.94
CA LYS A 109 4.50 -10.79 13.18
C LYS A 109 4.53 -9.28 12.94
N LEU A 110 5.55 -8.58 13.45
CA LEU A 110 5.74 -7.14 13.23
C LEU A 110 5.94 -6.82 11.75
N ALA A 111 6.79 -7.60 11.07
CA ALA A 111 7.02 -7.46 9.63
C ALA A 111 5.74 -7.68 8.81
N ARG A 112 4.94 -8.69 9.16
CA ARG A 112 3.68 -8.98 8.46
C ARG A 112 2.64 -7.88 8.66
N LEU A 113 2.51 -7.39 9.90
CA LEU A 113 1.62 -6.27 10.22
C LEU A 113 2.01 -5.00 9.47
N MET A 114 3.31 -4.70 9.39
CA MET A 114 3.83 -3.57 8.62
C MET A 114 3.41 -3.65 7.14
N VAL A 115 3.63 -4.80 6.50
CA VAL A 115 3.26 -4.99 5.09
C VAL A 115 1.75 -4.90 4.89
N GLN A 116 0.94 -5.43 5.80
CA GLN A 116 -0.52 -5.32 5.72
C GLN A 116 -1.01 -3.87 5.89
N ALA A 117 -0.44 -3.11 6.82
CA ALA A 117 -0.76 -1.70 7.01
C ALA A 117 -0.43 -0.88 5.76
N LEU A 118 0.79 -1.04 5.22
CA LEU A 118 1.21 -0.38 3.98
C LEU A 118 0.33 -0.76 2.79
N LYS A 119 -0.04 -2.05 2.68
CA LYS A 119 -0.95 -2.52 1.63
C LYS A 119 -2.29 -1.80 1.69
N MET A 120 -2.86 -1.64 2.89
CA MET A 120 -4.11 -0.90 3.08
C MET A 120 -3.94 0.59 2.75
N GLU A 121 -2.90 1.24 3.26
CA GLU A 121 -2.63 2.67 2.99
C GLU A 121 -2.52 2.93 1.49
N VAL A 122 -1.75 2.11 0.77
CA VAL A 122 -1.55 2.25 -0.68
C VAL A 122 -2.87 2.09 -1.43
N THR A 123 -3.70 1.08 -1.13
CA THR A 123 -4.97 0.91 -1.85
C THR A 123 -5.93 2.07 -1.60
N TRP A 124 -5.96 2.64 -0.40
CA TRP A 124 -6.77 3.83 -0.08
C TRP A 124 -6.23 5.12 -0.70
N ILE A 125 -4.90 5.29 -0.79
CA ILE A 125 -4.29 6.42 -1.52
C ILE A 125 -4.75 6.40 -2.99
N PHE A 126 -4.68 5.24 -3.64
CA PHE A 126 -5.16 5.11 -5.03
C PHE A 126 -6.67 5.32 -5.17
N ALA A 127 -7.48 4.77 -4.26
CA ALA A 127 -8.92 5.00 -4.25
C ALA A 127 -9.26 6.49 -4.11
N TYR A 128 -8.54 7.22 -3.25
CA TYR A 128 -8.69 8.66 -3.10
C TYR A 128 -8.30 9.43 -4.38
N ILE A 129 -7.17 9.09 -5.00
CA ILE A 129 -6.75 9.72 -6.27
C ILE A 129 -7.81 9.52 -7.36
N GLN A 130 -8.39 8.32 -7.43
CA GLN A 130 -9.47 7.99 -8.35
C GLN A 130 -10.70 8.87 -8.10
N TRP A 131 -11.11 8.99 -6.83
CA TRP A 131 -12.24 9.81 -6.42
C TRP A 131 -12.02 11.29 -6.75
N ARG A 132 -10.84 11.85 -6.43
CA ARG A 132 -10.50 13.25 -6.77
C ARG A 132 -10.51 13.50 -8.27
N THR A 133 -10.04 12.53 -9.05
CA THR A 133 -10.05 12.62 -10.51
C THR A 133 -11.47 12.67 -11.07
N ILE A 134 -12.37 11.86 -10.52
CA ILE A 134 -13.80 11.85 -10.89
C ILE A 134 -14.44 13.19 -10.53
N GLU A 135 -14.21 13.68 -9.32
CA GLU A 135 -14.76 14.96 -8.86
C GLU A 135 -14.25 16.13 -9.70
N GLY A 136 -12.95 16.14 -10.02
CA GLY A 136 -12.31 17.10 -10.92
C GLY A 136 -12.90 17.07 -12.33
N ALA A 137 -13.20 15.88 -12.84
CA ALA A 137 -13.87 15.71 -14.13
C ALA A 137 -15.32 16.24 -14.10
N MET A 138 -16.00 16.16 -12.96
CA MET A 138 -17.36 16.67 -12.78
C MET A 138 -17.43 18.19 -12.55
N GLY A 139 -16.33 18.92 -12.79
CA GLY A 139 -16.29 20.38 -12.70
C GLY A 139 -16.16 20.92 -11.27
N LYS A 140 -15.91 20.06 -10.29
CA LYS A 140 -15.48 20.51 -8.96
C LYS A 140 -14.00 20.87 -9.10
N GLU A 141 -13.62 22.14 -8.95
CA GLU A 141 -12.22 22.60 -9.06
C GLU A 141 -11.33 22.05 -7.93
N LEU A 142 -11.09 20.74 -7.97
CA LEU A 142 -10.43 19.97 -6.95
C LEU A 142 -9.19 19.32 -7.58
N GLY A 143 -8.03 19.95 -7.40
CA GLY A 143 -6.76 19.25 -7.52
C GLY A 143 -6.61 18.17 -6.44
N LEU A 144 -5.52 17.42 -6.43
CA LEU A 144 -5.15 16.60 -5.26
C LEU A 144 -4.86 17.47 -4.03
N GLY A 145 -4.25 18.63 -4.25
CA GLY A 145 -3.79 19.54 -3.21
C GLY A 145 -2.50 19.07 -2.52
N ILE A 146 -1.62 20.00 -2.18
CA ILE A 146 -0.32 19.71 -1.58
C ILE A 146 -0.42 18.94 -0.26
N GLY A 147 -1.47 19.20 0.54
CA GLY A 147 -1.69 18.49 1.80
C GLY A 147 -1.89 16.99 1.61
N PHE A 148 -2.66 16.59 0.59
CA PHE A 148 -2.82 15.17 0.26
C PHE A 148 -1.49 14.55 -0.20
N ILE A 149 -0.73 15.24 -1.05
CA ILE A 149 0.58 14.75 -1.51
C ILE A 149 1.49 14.47 -0.31
N LEU A 150 1.59 15.43 0.63
CA LEU A 150 2.39 15.25 1.84
C LEU A 150 1.90 14.08 2.69
N ILE A 151 0.60 13.95 2.93
CA ILE A 151 0.03 12.83 3.69
C ILE A 151 0.30 11.49 3.01
N SER A 152 0.15 11.41 1.68
CA SER A 152 0.35 10.17 0.91
C SER A 152 1.79 9.65 0.98
N ILE A 153 2.75 10.55 1.27
CA ILE A 153 4.17 10.21 1.45
C ILE A 153 4.46 9.95 2.94
N LEU A 154 4.05 10.87 3.82
CA LEU A 154 4.41 10.83 5.23
C LEU A 154 3.74 9.67 5.97
N LEU A 155 2.49 9.32 5.63
CA LEU A 155 1.76 8.25 6.32
C LEU A 155 2.47 6.88 6.17
N PRO A 156 2.79 6.39 4.94
CA PRO A 156 3.56 5.16 4.78
C PRO A 156 4.94 5.20 5.46
N LEU A 157 5.62 6.35 5.44
CA LEU A 157 6.90 6.51 6.12
C LEU A 157 6.77 6.39 7.64
N VAL A 158 5.74 7.00 8.23
CA VAL A 158 5.46 6.88 9.66
C VAL A 158 5.15 5.43 10.02
N THR A 159 4.37 4.72 9.21
CA THR A 159 4.07 3.30 9.39
C THR A 159 5.33 2.44 9.35
N LEU A 160 6.22 2.66 8.37
CA LEU A 160 7.53 2.00 8.30
C LEU A 160 8.36 2.25 9.56
N ILE A 161 8.54 3.52 9.92
CA ILE A 161 9.35 3.92 11.09
C ILE A 161 8.80 3.30 12.37
N PHE A 162 7.47 3.32 12.55
CA PHE A 162 6.82 2.74 13.71
C PHE A 162 7.10 1.25 13.86
N TYR A 163 6.88 0.45 12.80
CA TYR A 163 7.10 -0.99 12.87
C TYR A 163 8.58 -1.37 12.99
N ILE A 164 9.47 -0.64 12.31
CA ILE A 164 10.92 -0.83 12.45
C ILE A 164 11.38 -0.51 13.87
N TRP A 165 10.93 0.61 14.45
CA TRP A 165 11.25 0.96 15.83
C TRP A 165 10.76 -0.09 16.82
N ARG A 166 9.55 -0.63 16.62
CA ARG A 166 9.03 -1.74 17.42
C ARG A 166 9.87 -3.02 17.25
N ALA A 167 10.34 -3.31 16.04
CA ALA A 167 11.21 -4.45 15.77
C ALA A 167 12.53 -4.33 16.54
N PHE A 168 13.13 -3.13 16.58
CA PHE A 168 14.33 -2.87 17.40
C PHE A 168 14.09 -3.02 18.90
N LYS A 169 12.94 -2.58 19.41
CA LYS A 169 12.58 -2.75 20.82
C LYS A 169 12.32 -4.20 21.22
N ALA A 170 11.96 -5.05 20.27
CA ALA A 170 11.61 -6.46 20.50
C ALA A 170 12.71 -7.43 20.01
N LYS A 171 13.95 -6.95 19.88
CA LYS A 171 15.10 -7.73 19.43
C LYS A 171 15.44 -8.85 20.41
#